data_AF-A4YNU3-F1
#
_entry.id   AF-A4YNU3-F1
#
_cell.length_a   1.000
_cell.length_b   1.000
_cell.length_c   1.000
_cell.angle_alpha   90.00
_cell.angle_beta   90.00
_cell.angle_gamma   90.00
#
_symmetry.space_group_name_H-M   'P 1'
#
loop_
_entity.id
_entity.type
_entity.pdbx_description
1 polymer ?
#
loop_
_entity_poly.entity_id
_entity_poly.type
_entity_poly.pdbx_seq_one_letter_code
_entity_poly.pdbx_strand_id
1 'polypeptide(L)'
;MSAVAAGQGTDQLTPAAWGERLAGIYREIGDRAMRELPIYHDALAVDAIGFTSVVGRTIGILVTPWFMNVVTPAEGDVGSTIDVALPAGSFGFAISDVAGVGRIASCSLFSPMSEFEDMAAARVAAEAALAALLTAPEDEADTARVSRGIERRAFLRGTLSESRA
;
A
#
# COMPACT_ATOMS: atom_id res chain seq x y z
N MET A 1 -8.29 -36.84 -13.90
CA MET A 1 -9.56 -36.13 -14.20
C MET A 1 -10.18 -35.82 -12.83
N SER A 2 -10.29 -34.60 -12.34
CA SER A 2 -10.64 -33.35 -13.01
C SER A 2 -9.92 -32.17 -12.34
N ALA A 3 -9.36 -31.30 -13.16
CA ALA A 3 -9.00 -29.94 -12.81
C ALA A 3 -10.22 -29.03 -13.01
N VAL A 4 -10.09 -27.78 -12.54
CA VAL A 4 -10.94 -26.59 -12.77
C VAL A 4 -12.13 -26.43 -11.82
N ALA A 5 -11.99 -25.47 -10.89
CA ALA A 5 -12.87 -24.27 -10.80
C ALA A 5 -12.51 -23.42 -9.56
N ALA A 6 -11.67 -22.41 -9.71
CA ALA A 6 -11.62 -21.24 -8.82
C ALA A 6 -10.73 -20.15 -9.44
N GLY A 7 -11.20 -19.52 -10.51
CA GLY A 7 -10.44 -18.45 -11.15
C GLY A 7 -11.21 -17.81 -12.29
N GLN A 8 -12.42 -17.30 -12.02
CA GLN A 8 -13.18 -16.53 -13.02
C GLN A 8 -13.98 -15.42 -12.31
N GLY A 9 -13.46 -14.20 -12.41
CA GLY A 9 -14.08 -12.98 -11.90
C GLY A 9 -13.18 -11.73 -11.92
N THR A 10 -11.87 -11.89 -12.09
CA THR A 10 -10.90 -10.78 -12.17
C THR A 10 -10.42 -10.47 -13.59
N ASP A 11 -10.85 -11.25 -14.59
CA ASP A 11 -10.39 -11.06 -15.97
C ASP A 11 -11.15 -9.89 -16.61
N GLN A 12 -10.40 -8.83 -16.95
CA GLN A 12 -10.78 -7.60 -17.67
C GLN A 12 -11.23 -6.34 -16.89
N LEU A 13 -10.92 -6.16 -15.61
CA LEU A 13 -10.92 -4.80 -15.06
C LEU A 13 -9.63 -4.08 -15.47
N THR A 14 -9.76 -2.86 -16.00
CA THR A 14 -8.60 -1.99 -16.20
C THR A 14 -7.94 -1.69 -14.85
N PRO A 15 -6.62 -1.40 -14.80
CA PRO A 15 -5.95 -1.05 -13.54
C PRO A 15 -6.70 0.01 -12.73
N ALA A 16 -7.15 1.08 -13.40
CA ALA A 16 -7.93 2.15 -12.78
C ALA A 16 -9.28 1.67 -12.23
N ALA A 17 -10.04 0.86 -12.99
CA ALA A 17 -11.33 0.34 -12.53
C ALA A 17 -11.16 -0.62 -11.34
N TRP A 18 -10.07 -1.40 -11.32
CA TRP A 18 -9.75 -2.24 -10.17
C TRP A 18 -9.42 -1.41 -8.93
N GLY A 19 -8.60 -0.36 -9.08
CA GLY A 19 -8.28 0.58 -8.02
C GLY A 19 -9.52 1.26 -7.43
N GLU A 20 -10.43 1.74 -8.28
CA GLU A 20 -11.67 2.38 -7.83
C GLU A 20 -12.57 1.40 -7.07
N ARG A 21 -12.68 0.15 -7.55
CA ARG A 21 -13.43 -0.89 -6.83
C ARG A 21 -12.84 -1.15 -5.44
N LEU A 22 -11.52 -1.22 -5.34
CA LEU A 22 -10.83 -1.36 -4.07
C LEU A 22 -11.11 -0.16 -3.14
N ALA A 23 -11.00 1.06 -3.65
CA ALA A 23 -11.33 2.27 -2.89
C ALA A 23 -12.79 2.27 -2.40
N GLY A 24 -13.74 1.84 -3.22
CA GLY A 24 -15.14 1.68 -2.82
C GLY A 24 -15.31 0.79 -1.58
N ILE A 25 -14.68 -0.39 -1.58
CA ILE A 25 -14.71 -1.30 -0.43
C ILE A 25 -14.04 -0.68 0.80
N TYR A 26 -12.93 0.04 0.64
CA TYR A 26 -12.28 0.71 1.77
C TYR A 26 -13.08 1.89 2.31
N ARG A 27 -13.88 2.59 1.48
CA ARG A 27 -14.86 3.59 1.96
C ARG A 27 -15.88 2.94 2.89
N GLU A 28 -16.46 1.80 2.48
CA GLU A 28 -17.40 1.04 3.30
C GLU A 28 -16.77 0.55 4.62
N ILE A 29 -15.53 0.05 4.58
CA ILE A 29 -14.76 -0.32 5.77
C ILE A 29 -14.55 0.88 6.69
N GLY A 30 -14.23 2.04 6.09
CA GLY A 30 -14.08 3.31 6.78
C GLY A 30 -15.29 3.64 7.63
N ASP A 31 -16.45 3.67 6.98
CA ASP A 31 -17.71 4.07 7.62
C ASP A 31 -18.21 3.05 8.65
N ARG A 32 -17.99 1.74 8.43
CA ARG A 32 -18.54 0.70 9.32
C ARG A 32 -17.67 0.38 10.55
N ALA A 33 -16.36 0.58 10.47
CA ALA A 33 -15.43 0.01 11.45
C ALA A 33 -14.24 0.90 11.83
N MET A 34 -13.81 1.81 10.95
CA MET A 34 -12.59 2.58 11.19
C MET A 34 -12.84 3.98 11.74
N ARG A 35 -13.97 4.62 11.39
CA ARG A 35 -14.26 6.03 11.73
C ARG A 35 -14.17 6.34 13.22
N GLU A 36 -14.53 5.39 14.08
CA GLU A 36 -14.50 5.58 15.54
C GLU A 36 -13.12 5.29 16.17
N LEU A 37 -12.14 4.84 15.38
CA LEU A 37 -10.81 4.52 15.89
C LEU A 37 -9.93 5.77 15.94
N PRO A 38 -9.04 5.90 16.95
CA PRO A 38 -8.15 7.07 17.09
C PRO A 38 -7.20 7.32 15.92
N ILE A 39 -6.98 6.30 15.08
CA ILE A 39 -6.09 6.39 13.91
C ILE A 39 -6.78 7.02 12.70
N TYR A 40 -8.09 7.27 12.76
CA TYR A 40 -8.86 7.80 11.66
C TYR A 40 -8.67 9.32 11.53
N HIS A 41 -8.31 9.77 10.34
CA HIS A 41 -8.10 11.18 10.03
C HIS A 41 -9.27 11.78 9.24
N ASP A 42 -10.16 12.54 9.89
CA ASP A 42 -11.38 13.07 9.25
C ASP A 42 -11.15 14.03 8.08
N ALA A 43 -9.99 14.71 8.01
CA ALA A 43 -9.67 15.55 6.84
C ALA A 43 -9.26 14.74 5.60
N LEU A 44 -9.09 13.43 5.74
CA LEU A 44 -8.74 12.53 4.65
C LEU A 44 -9.94 11.70 4.21
N ALA A 45 -9.90 11.27 2.97
CA ALA A 45 -10.84 10.36 2.35
C ALA A 45 -10.08 9.17 1.76
N VAL A 46 -10.82 8.13 1.38
CA VAL A 46 -10.24 7.01 0.63
C VAL A 46 -10.13 7.40 -0.84
N ASP A 47 -8.95 7.22 -1.44
CA ASP A 47 -8.69 7.53 -2.84
C ASP A 47 -7.75 6.49 -3.48
N ALA A 48 -8.00 6.17 -4.75
CA ALA A 48 -7.22 5.25 -5.57
C ALA A 48 -6.36 6.04 -6.56
N ILE A 49 -5.05 6.11 -6.30
CA ILE A 49 -4.14 7.00 -6.99
C ILE A 49 -3.22 6.22 -7.93
N GLY A 50 -3.21 6.63 -9.21
CA GLY A 50 -2.20 6.23 -10.18
C GLY A 50 -2.20 4.75 -10.55
N PHE A 51 -3.32 4.05 -10.40
CA PHE A 51 -3.43 2.64 -10.78
C PHE A 51 -3.12 2.43 -12.27
N THR A 52 -2.02 1.72 -12.55
CA THR A 52 -1.50 1.46 -13.90
C THR A 52 -0.97 0.04 -14.02
N SER A 53 -0.65 -0.40 -15.24
CA SER A 53 -0.01 -1.70 -15.48
C SER A 53 1.51 -1.53 -15.54
N VAL A 54 2.22 -2.27 -14.70
CA VAL A 54 3.68 -2.27 -14.56
C VAL A 54 4.15 -3.71 -14.71
N VAL A 55 4.91 -4.00 -15.77
CA VAL A 55 5.38 -5.37 -16.09
C VAL A 55 4.22 -6.40 -16.10
N GLY A 56 3.06 -6.00 -16.64
CA GLY A 56 1.87 -6.84 -16.73
C GLY A 56 1.08 -7.01 -15.43
N ARG A 57 1.42 -6.26 -14.36
CA ARG A 57 0.73 -6.28 -13.07
C ARG A 57 0.08 -4.93 -12.77
N THR A 58 -1.15 -4.94 -12.27
CA THR A 58 -1.83 -3.72 -11.80
C THR A 58 -1.18 -3.22 -10.51
N ILE A 59 -0.70 -1.99 -10.49
CA ILE A 59 -0.10 -1.35 -9.33
C ILE A 59 -0.63 0.07 -9.19
N GLY A 60 -0.94 0.46 -7.97
CA GLY A 60 -1.29 1.84 -7.61
C GLY A 60 -1.20 2.06 -6.12
N ILE A 61 -1.52 3.27 -5.66
CA ILE A 61 -1.53 3.63 -4.25
C ILE A 61 -2.97 3.76 -3.78
N LEU A 62 -3.27 3.13 -2.66
CA LEU A 62 -4.50 3.33 -1.92
C LEU A 62 -4.21 4.25 -0.73
N VAL A 63 -4.83 5.43 -0.75
CA VAL A 63 -4.87 6.35 0.39
C VAL A 63 -6.15 6.07 1.15
N THR A 64 -6.05 6.02 2.48
CA THR A 64 -7.18 5.96 3.40
C THR A 64 -6.95 6.95 4.54
N PRO A 65 -7.97 7.27 5.34
CA PRO A 65 -7.80 8.06 6.56
C PRO A 65 -6.86 7.47 7.62
N TRP A 66 -6.43 6.20 7.49
CA TRP A 66 -5.62 5.52 8.51
C TRP A 66 -4.33 4.88 7.99
N PHE A 67 -4.17 4.67 6.69
CA PHE A 67 -2.92 4.26 6.05
C PHE A 67 -2.80 4.77 4.60
N MET A 68 -1.58 4.75 4.08
CA MET A 68 -1.27 4.83 2.64
C MET A 68 -0.40 3.63 2.24
N ASN A 69 -0.89 2.83 1.28
CA ASN A 69 -0.22 1.61 0.83
C ASN A 69 -0.11 1.55 -0.68
N VAL A 70 0.98 0.96 -1.19
CA VAL A 70 1.05 0.45 -2.57
C VAL A 70 0.30 -0.87 -2.61
N VAL A 71 -0.54 -1.07 -3.61
CA VAL A 71 -1.41 -2.25 -3.70
C VAL A 71 -1.39 -2.85 -5.11
N THR A 72 -1.43 -4.18 -5.16
CA THR A 72 -1.59 -4.98 -6.38
C THR A 72 -2.54 -6.15 -6.13
N PRO A 73 -3.30 -6.62 -7.14
CA PRO A 73 -3.89 -7.95 -7.09
C PRO A 73 -2.81 -9.00 -6.85
N ALA A 74 -3.14 -10.06 -6.11
CA ALA A 74 -2.21 -11.15 -5.83
C ALA A 74 -2.92 -12.49 -5.69
N GLU A 75 -2.12 -13.54 -5.64
CA GLU A 75 -2.53 -14.89 -5.27
C GLU A 75 -1.62 -15.40 -4.14
N GLY A 76 -2.03 -16.48 -3.48
CA GLY A 76 -1.27 -17.08 -2.38
C GLY A 76 -1.97 -16.99 -1.03
N ASP A 77 -1.23 -17.29 0.03
CA ASP A 77 -1.80 -17.45 1.37
C ASP A 77 -1.86 -16.12 2.12
N VAL A 78 -2.98 -15.84 2.78
CA VAL A 78 -3.14 -14.66 3.63
C VAL A 78 -2.10 -14.68 4.75
N GLY A 79 -1.45 -13.55 5.00
CA GLY A 79 -0.37 -13.42 5.98
C GLY A 79 1.01 -13.80 5.46
N SER A 80 1.11 -14.38 4.26
CA SER A 80 2.40 -14.56 3.59
C SER A 80 2.87 -13.25 2.95
N THR A 81 4.15 -13.20 2.58
CA THR A 81 4.77 -12.05 1.89
C THR A 81 5.29 -12.53 0.54
N ILE A 82 5.06 -11.72 -0.50
CA ILE A 82 5.61 -11.93 -1.84
C ILE A 82 6.52 -10.77 -2.21
N ASP A 83 7.59 -11.08 -2.94
CA ASP A 83 8.44 -10.06 -3.53
C ASP A 83 7.85 -9.59 -4.86
N VAL A 84 7.72 -8.28 -5.00
CA VAL A 84 7.23 -7.62 -6.22
C VAL A 84 8.38 -6.82 -6.81
N ALA A 85 8.81 -7.21 -8.01
CA ALA A 85 9.80 -6.48 -8.78
C ALA A 85 9.18 -5.24 -9.42
N LEU A 86 9.70 -4.08 -9.07
CA LEU A 86 9.38 -2.77 -9.63
C LEU A 86 10.63 -2.18 -10.27
N PRO A 87 10.50 -1.17 -11.15
CA PRO A 87 11.67 -0.47 -11.70
C PRO A 87 12.66 0.00 -10.63
N ALA A 88 12.18 0.50 -9.49
CA ALA A 88 13.01 0.95 -8.38
C ALA A 88 13.74 -0.18 -7.62
N GLY A 89 13.33 -1.43 -7.79
CA GLY A 89 13.85 -2.58 -7.05
C GLY A 89 12.77 -3.59 -6.65
N SER A 90 13.15 -4.57 -5.84
CA SER A 90 12.22 -5.59 -5.31
C SER A 90 11.74 -5.21 -3.91
N PHE A 91 10.44 -5.28 -3.68
CA PHE A 91 9.81 -4.91 -2.42
C PHE A 91 8.90 -6.04 -1.92
N GLY A 92 8.90 -6.26 -0.60
CA GLY A 92 8.02 -7.24 0.04
C GLY A 92 6.61 -6.68 0.23
N PHE A 93 5.61 -7.40 -0.29
CA PHE A 93 4.19 -7.09 -0.13
C PHE A 93 3.52 -8.19 0.68
N ALA A 94 2.78 -7.81 1.72
CA ALA A 94 2.00 -8.73 2.52
C ALA A 94 0.69 -9.07 1.83
N ILE A 95 0.34 -10.36 1.74
CA ILE A 95 -0.91 -10.82 1.17
C ILE A 95 -2.03 -10.73 2.19
N SER A 96 -3.15 -10.14 1.78
CA SER A 96 -4.38 -10.06 2.55
C SER A 96 -5.57 -10.42 1.66
N ASP A 97 -6.67 -10.82 2.29
CA ASP A 97 -7.95 -11.02 1.59
C ASP A 97 -8.87 -9.84 1.91
N VAL A 98 -9.38 -9.20 0.85
CA VAL A 98 -10.34 -8.11 0.95
C VAL A 98 -11.66 -8.62 0.41
N ALA A 99 -12.63 -8.82 1.29
CA ALA A 99 -13.97 -9.25 0.93
C ALA A 99 -14.54 -8.34 -0.18
N GLY A 100 -15.03 -8.95 -1.25
CA GLY A 100 -15.54 -8.21 -2.41
C GLY A 100 -14.48 -7.76 -3.41
N VAL A 101 -13.18 -7.91 -3.16
CA VAL A 101 -12.11 -7.72 -4.16
C VAL A 101 -11.36 -9.04 -4.43
N GLY A 102 -11.06 -9.78 -3.37
CA GLY A 102 -10.24 -10.99 -3.36
C GLY A 102 -8.87 -10.73 -2.74
N ARG A 103 -7.90 -11.58 -3.10
CA ARG A 103 -6.53 -11.49 -2.61
C ARG A 103 -5.81 -10.28 -3.21
N ILE A 104 -5.22 -9.48 -2.32
CA ILE A 104 -4.34 -8.37 -2.67
C ILE A 104 -3.01 -8.55 -1.98
N ALA A 105 -1.96 -7.98 -2.54
CA ALA A 105 -0.72 -7.76 -1.83
C ALA A 105 -0.52 -6.27 -1.63
N SER A 106 -0.10 -5.87 -0.43
CA SER A 106 0.11 -4.46 -0.08
C SER A 106 1.46 -4.23 0.58
N CYS A 107 2.09 -3.10 0.25
CA CYS A 107 3.29 -2.59 0.90
C CYS A 107 2.97 -1.25 1.55
N SER A 108 3.19 -1.12 2.85
CA SER A 108 2.82 0.09 3.59
C SER A 108 3.86 1.20 3.42
N LEU A 109 3.40 2.39 3.01
CA LEU A 109 4.22 3.60 2.89
C LEU A 109 4.11 4.42 4.17
N PHE A 110 2.88 4.78 4.54
CA PHE A 110 2.59 5.61 5.70
C PHE A 110 1.51 4.99 6.59
N SER A 111 1.79 5.00 7.89
CA SER A 111 0.89 4.64 8.98
C SER A 111 1.56 5.12 10.27
N PRO A 112 0.98 6.07 11.01
CA PRO A 112 -0.33 6.70 10.82
C PRO A 112 -0.37 7.75 9.70
N MET A 113 -1.57 8.21 9.35
CA MET A 113 -1.83 9.28 8.37
C MET A 113 -1.91 10.68 9.00
N SER A 114 -1.62 10.80 10.30
CA SER A 114 -1.68 12.05 11.08
C SER A 114 -0.70 13.14 10.66
N GLU A 115 0.29 12.80 9.83
CA GLU A 115 1.29 13.75 9.32
C GLU A 115 0.79 14.56 8.11
N PHE A 116 -0.34 14.16 7.51
CA PHE A 116 -0.93 14.85 6.36
C PHE A 116 -1.97 15.87 6.82
N GLU A 117 -1.80 17.13 6.42
CA GLU A 117 -2.75 18.21 6.74
C GLU A 117 -4.12 17.98 6.08
N ASP A 118 -4.10 17.60 4.80
CA ASP A 118 -5.30 17.42 3.99
C ASP A 118 -5.09 16.39 2.86
N MET A 119 -6.17 16.16 2.10
CA MET A 119 -6.15 15.25 0.95
C MET A 119 -5.22 15.70 -0.17
N ALA A 120 -4.99 17.01 -0.34
CA ALA A 120 -4.10 17.50 -1.38
C ALA A 120 -2.65 17.10 -1.07
N ALA A 121 -2.22 17.29 0.18
CA ALA A 121 -0.91 16.87 0.65
C ALA A 121 -0.72 15.35 0.55
N ALA A 122 -1.71 14.56 0.99
CA ALA A 122 -1.67 13.10 0.88
C ALA A 122 -1.58 12.63 -0.58
N ARG A 123 -2.28 13.29 -1.50
CA ARG A 123 -2.24 12.98 -2.93
C ARG A 123 -0.89 13.29 -3.56
N VAL A 124 -0.29 14.44 -3.25
CA VAL A 124 1.05 14.80 -3.73
C VAL A 124 2.08 13.76 -3.26
N ALA A 125 2.02 13.35 -1.99
CA ALA A 125 2.92 12.32 -1.46
C ALA A 125 2.72 10.95 -2.12
N ALA A 126 1.46 10.56 -2.38
CA ALA A 126 1.16 9.33 -3.11
C ALA A 126 1.70 9.37 -4.54
N GLU A 127 1.44 10.44 -5.29
CA GLU A 127 1.93 10.59 -6.67
C GLU A 127 3.47 10.56 -6.72
N ALA A 128 4.15 11.23 -5.79
CA ALA A 128 5.60 11.20 -5.67
C ALA A 128 6.15 9.80 -5.32
N ALA A 129 5.52 9.10 -4.37
CA ALA A 129 5.93 7.75 -4.00
C ALA A 129 5.74 6.76 -5.16
N LEU A 130 4.63 6.86 -5.89
CA LEU A 130 4.39 6.03 -7.07
C LEU A 130 5.44 6.31 -8.15
N ALA A 131 5.71 7.58 -8.46
CA ALA A 131 6.73 7.96 -9.44
C ALA A 131 8.11 7.38 -9.07
N ALA A 132 8.51 7.49 -7.79
CA ALA A 132 9.75 6.91 -7.29
C ALA A 132 9.82 5.39 -7.47
N LEU A 133 8.72 4.66 -7.21
CA LEU A 133 8.67 3.19 -7.39
C LEU A 133 8.75 2.76 -8.87
N LEU A 134 8.27 3.60 -9.78
CA LEU A 134 8.24 3.34 -11.22
C LEU A 134 9.49 3.84 -11.96
N THR A 135 10.41 4.49 -11.25
CA THR A 135 11.67 4.99 -11.81
C THR A 135 12.80 4.06 -11.39
N ALA A 136 13.61 3.62 -12.35
CA ALA A 136 14.81 2.85 -12.04
C ALA A 136 15.82 3.75 -11.31
N PRO A 137 16.62 3.22 -10.37
CA PRO A 137 17.62 4.02 -9.68
C PRO A 137 18.74 4.40 -10.67
N GLU A 138 18.60 5.53 -11.34
CA GLU A 138 19.71 6.21 -12.01
C GLU A 138 20.36 7.14 -10.99
N ASP A 139 21.38 6.66 -10.29
CA ASP A 139 22.36 7.44 -9.49
C ASP A 139 21.81 8.66 -8.69
N GLU A 140 20.59 8.57 -8.15
CA GLU A 140 20.04 9.57 -7.23
C GLU A 140 20.60 9.35 -5.81
N ALA A 141 21.87 9.68 -5.67
CA ALA A 141 22.55 9.84 -4.40
C ALA A 141 22.02 11.04 -3.61
N ASP A 142 20.74 11.05 -3.20
CA ASP A 142 20.29 11.95 -2.12
C ASP A 142 19.01 11.55 -1.36
N THR A 143 18.18 10.64 -1.87
CA THR A 143 16.96 10.21 -1.13
C THR A 143 17.19 9.07 -0.13
N ALA A 144 18.34 8.39 -0.19
CA ALA A 144 18.73 7.28 0.70
C ALA A 144 18.98 7.66 2.18
N ARG A 145 18.80 8.94 2.57
CA ARG A 145 18.94 9.36 3.98
C ARG A 145 17.66 9.25 4.80
N VAL A 146 16.48 9.23 4.18
CA VAL A 146 15.20 9.20 4.94
C VAL A 146 14.77 7.77 5.30
N SER A 147 15.12 6.78 4.48
CA SER A 147 14.75 5.36 4.67
C SER A 147 15.68 4.57 5.61
N ARG A 148 16.82 5.13 6.04
CA ARG A 148 17.64 4.52 7.10
C ARG A 148 17.09 4.74 8.52
N GLY A 149 16.04 5.55 8.68
CA GLY A 149 15.37 5.80 9.96
C GLY A 149 14.23 4.83 10.30
N ILE A 150 13.83 3.95 9.38
CA ILE A 150 12.78 2.97 9.62
C ILE A 150 13.42 1.62 10.01
N GLU A 151 14.22 1.65 11.08
CA GLU A 151 14.55 0.45 11.86
C GLU A 151 13.32 0.00 12.66
N ARG A 152 12.24 -0.37 11.96
CA ARG A 152 11.01 -0.95 12.55
C ARG A 152 11.24 -2.31 13.22
N ARG A 153 12.46 -2.86 13.17
CA ARG A 153 12.83 -4.12 13.82
C ARG A 153 13.58 -3.94 15.15
N ALA A 154 13.94 -2.71 15.53
CA ALA A 154 14.49 -2.39 16.85
C ALA A 154 13.39 -2.12 17.90
N PHE A 155 12.17 -1.78 17.48
CA PHE A 155 11.08 -1.42 18.41
C PHE A 155 10.36 -2.62 19.05
N LEU A 156 10.41 -3.81 18.43
CA LEU A 156 9.77 -5.03 18.97
C LEU A 156 10.71 -5.94 19.78
N ARG A 157 11.97 -5.50 20.02
CA ARG A 157 12.88 -6.14 20.98
C ARG A 157 13.39 -5.07 21.93
N GLY A 158 12.70 -4.90 23.06
CA GLY A 158 12.98 -3.86 24.05
C GLY A 158 14.43 -3.85 24.53
N THR A 159 15.24 -2.96 23.95
CA THR A 159 16.51 -2.51 24.53
C THR A 159 16.59 -1.00 24.43
N LEU A 160 16.08 -0.32 25.46
CA LEU A 160 16.51 1.03 25.81
C LEU A 160 17.97 0.94 26.27
N SER A 161 18.89 1.56 25.55
CA SER A 161 20.17 1.97 26.13
C SER A 161 20.17 3.49 26.21
N GLU A 162 19.82 4.01 27.38
CA GLU A 162 20.16 5.37 27.79
C GLU A 162 21.69 5.50 27.85
N SER A 163 22.25 6.48 27.15
CA SER A 163 23.58 7.01 27.47
C SER A 163 23.39 8.36 28.14
N ARG A 164 23.42 8.36 29.47
CA ARG A 164 23.71 9.56 30.26
C ARG A 164 25.18 9.93 30.06
N ALA A 165 25.42 11.21 29.75
CA ALA A 165 26.65 11.89 30.12
C ALA A 165 26.52 12.43 31.54
#